data_AF-A0A353F1L4-F1
#
_entry.id   AF-A0A353F1L4-F1
#
_cell.length_a   1.000
_cell.length_b   1.000
_cell.length_c   1.000
_cell.angle_alpha   90.00
_cell.angle_beta   90.00
_cell.angle_gamma   90.00
#
_symmetry.space_group_name_H-M   'P 1'
#
loop_
_entity.id
_entity.type
_entity.pdbx_description
1 polymer ?
#
loop_
_entity_poly.entity_id
_entity_poly.type
_entity_poly.pdbx_seq_one_letter_code
_entity_poly.pdbx_strand_id
1 'polypeptide(L)'
;WTAGIYDESRRGWLDPNKKASAEVKDAFTQQGNRLFKWDDWNTIVIKCKGNHIETYLNGEKRADFTDTDKKNADLKGFFALQVHGGPSGDLLWRNLYLKEL
;
A
#
# COMPACT_ATOMS: atom_id res chain seq x y z
N TRP A 1 -6.74 1.84 -6.45
CA TRP A 1 -6.07 2.53 -5.34
C TRP A 1 -4.72 1.87 -5.15
N THR A 2 -3.65 2.43 -5.72
CA THR A 2 -2.32 1.80 -5.72
C THR A 2 -1.48 2.33 -4.57
N ALA A 3 -0.72 1.42 -3.95
CA ALA A 3 0.14 1.67 -2.79
C ALA A 3 -0.61 2.26 -1.57
N GLY A 4 -1.88 1.89 -1.37
CA GLY A 4 -2.57 2.13 -0.10
C GLY A 4 -2.31 1.00 0.90
N ILE A 5 -2.78 1.18 2.13
CA ILE A 5 -2.68 0.19 3.21
C ILE A 5 -4.08 -0.36 3.48
N TYR A 6 -4.23 -1.66 3.26
CA TYR A 6 -5.47 -2.40 3.44
C TYR A 6 -5.21 -3.64 4.30
N ASP A 7 -6.08 -3.86 5.28
CA ASP A 7 -6.01 -5.00 6.19
C ASP A 7 -7.09 -6.03 5.86
N GLU A 8 -6.70 -6.99 5.01
CA GLU A 8 -7.58 -8.00 4.40
C GLU A 8 -8.30 -8.86 5.45
N SER A 9 -9.60 -9.10 5.25
CA SER A 9 -10.48 -9.84 6.16
C SER A 9 -10.58 -9.31 7.61
N ARG A 10 -9.92 -8.19 7.94
CA ARG A 10 -9.90 -7.59 9.28
C ARG A 10 -10.42 -6.15 9.24
N ARG A 11 -9.52 -5.15 9.28
CA ARG A 11 -9.87 -3.74 9.51
C ARG A 11 -10.24 -2.98 8.23
N GLY A 12 -9.93 -3.54 7.06
CA GLY A 12 -10.19 -2.91 5.76
C GLY A 12 -9.22 -1.76 5.47
N TRP A 13 -9.68 -0.70 4.81
CA TRP A 13 -8.85 0.44 4.39
C TRP A 13 -8.34 1.26 5.59
N LEU A 14 -7.04 1.15 5.86
CA LEU A 14 -6.32 1.89 6.90
C LEU A 14 -5.83 3.23 6.37
N ASP A 15 -5.28 3.26 5.15
CA ASP A 15 -4.87 4.48 4.46
C ASP A 15 -5.00 4.35 2.93
N PRO A 16 -5.87 5.12 2.26
CA PRO A 16 -6.69 6.21 2.81
C PRO A 16 -7.78 5.64 3.71
N ASN A 17 -7.91 6.26 4.89
CA ASN A 17 -8.79 5.78 5.95
C ASN A 17 -10.23 5.62 5.43
N LYS A 18 -10.87 4.46 5.67
CA LYS A 18 -12.27 4.19 5.27
C LYS A 18 -13.23 5.32 5.66
N LYS A 19 -13.01 5.94 6.83
CA LYS A 19 -13.80 7.04 7.40
C LYS A 19 -13.37 8.44 6.93
N ALA A 20 -12.34 8.56 6.10
CA ALA A 20 -11.97 9.83 5.50
C ALA A 20 -13.12 10.42 4.68
N SER A 21 -13.06 11.73 4.42
CA SER A 21 -14.05 12.40 3.59
C SER A 21 -13.98 11.92 2.13
N ALA A 22 -15.01 12.23 1.35
CA ALA A 22 -15.03 11.89 -0.07
C ALA A 22 -13.88 12.57 -0.83
N GLU A 23 -13.60 13.83 -0.48
CA GLU A 23 -12.55 14.64 -1.10
C GLU A 23 -11.16 14.04 -0.86
N VAL A 24 -10.88 13.54 0.35
CA VAL A 24 -9.60 12.89 0.66
C VAL A 24 -9.43 11.60 -0.14
N LYS A 25 -10.48 10.78 -0.23
CA LYS A 25 -10.47 9.52 -1.00
C LYS A 25 -10.33 9.78 -2.50
N ASP A 26 -10.98 10.82 -3.00
CA ASP A 26 -10.89 11.25 -4.39
C ASP A 26 -9.48 11.77 -4.71
N ALA A 27 -8.93 12.66 -3.88
CA ALA A 27 -7.56 13.15 -4.03
C ALA A 27 -6.54 11.99 -4.00
N PHE A 28 -6.71 11.02 -3.10
CA PHE A 28 -5.86 9.82 -3.05
C PHE A 28 -5.96 8.99 -4.34
N THR A 29 -7.17 8.90 -4.93
CA THR A 29 -7.40 8.19 -6.20
C THR A 29 -6.73 8.92 -7.36
N GLN A 30 -6.95 10.23 -7.48
CA GLN A 30 -6.37 11.06 -8.52
C GLN A 30 -4.84 11.03 -8.49
N GLN A 31 -4.24 11.18 -7.30
CA GLN A 31 -2.79 11.07 -7.12
C GLN A 31 -2.26 9.71 -7.57
N GLY A 32 -2.95 8.62 -7.19
CA GLY A 32 -2.59 7.26 -7.61
C GLY A 32 -2.63 7.08 -9.13
N ASN A 33 -3.70 7.55 -9.79
CA ASN A 33 -3.85 7.46 -11.24
C ASN A 33 -2.81 8.28 -11.99
N ARG A 34 -2.45 9.47 -11.48
CA ARG A 34 -1.38 10.30 -12.05
C ARG A 34 -0.01 9.63 -11.97
N LEU A 35 0.27 8.96 -10.85
CA LEU A 35 1.57 8.35 -10.58
C LEU A 35 1.75 7.01 -11.27
N PHE A 36 0.67 6.23 -11.39
CA PHE A 36 0.74 4.89 -11.94
C PHE A 36 1.08 4.93 -13.43
N LYS A 37 2.03 4.09 -13.82
CA LYS A 37 2.38 3.87 -15.22
C LYS A 37 1.72 2.59 -15.71
N TRP A 38 0.82 2.70 -16.68
CA TRP A 38 0.07 1.56 -17.19
C TRP A 38 0.91 0.64 -18.07
N ASP A 39 1.79 1.22 -18.89
CA ASP A 39 2.58 0.49 -19.90
C ASP A 39 4.07 0.35 -19.50
N ASP A 40 4.41 0.63 -18.25
CA ASP A 40 5.79 0.61 -17.74
C ASP A 40 5.84 0.14 -16.28
N TRP A 41 7.04 -0.14 -15.80
CA TRP A 41 7.28 -0.61 -14.45
C TRP A 41 7.02 0.47 -13.41
N ASN A 42 6.27 0.08 -12.38
CA ASN A 42 6.05 0.89 -11.19
C ASN A 42 7.02 0.46 -10.09
N THR A 43 7.58 1.44 -9.38
CA THR A 43 8.39 1.22 -8.18
C THR A 43 7.52 1.47 -6.95
N ILE A 44 7.39 0.45 -6.11
CA ILE A 44 6.75 0.58 -4.80
C ILE A 44 7.83 0.48 -3.73
N VAL A 45 7.86 1.44 -2.81
CA VAL A 45 8.71 1.38 -1.60
C VAL A 45 7.80 1.34 -0.39
N ILE A 46 8.05 0.40 0.51
CA ILE A 46 7.35 0.28 1.78
C ILE A 46 8.39 0.43 2.88
N LYS A 47 8.17 1.37 3.80
CA LYS A 47 9.00 1.57 4.99
C LYS A 47 8.17 1.20 6.20
N CYS A 48 8.66 0.25 6.99
CA CYS A 48 8.02 -0.19 8.23
C CYS A 48 8.97 0.08 9.39
N LYS A 49 8.68 1.09 10.22
CA LYS A 49 9.47 1.42 11.41
C LYS A 49 8.61 1.29 12.66
N GLY A 50 8.72 0.14 13.33
CA GLY A 50 7.82 -0.19 14.44
C GLY A 50 6.38 -0.26 13.95
N ASN A 51 5.48 0.52 14.55
CA ASN A 51 4.08 0.59 14.16
C ASN A 51 3.79 1.66 13.09
N HIS A 52 4.80 2.33 12.56
CA HIS A 52 4.67 3.35 11.52
C HIS A 52 5.00 2.76 10.15
N ILE A 53 4.05 2.86 9.21
CA ILE A 53 4.13 2.33 7.86
C ILE A 53 3.94 3.47 6.87
N GLU A 54 4.91 3.64 5.99
CA GLU A 54 4.82 4.55 4.85
C GLU A 54 4.92 3.77 3.56
N THR A 55 4.13 4.16 2.56
CA THR A 55 4.23 3.63 1.20
C THR A 55 4.54 4.74 0.21
N TYR A 56 5.24 4.39 -0.87
CA TYR A 56 5.59 5.30 -1.95
C TYR A 56 5.32 4.60 -3.28
N LEU A 57 4.82 5.36 -4.26
CA LEU A 57 4.63 4.91 -5.63
C LEU A 57 5.42 5.85 -6.55
N ASN A 58 6.37 5.29 -7.30
CA ASN A 58 7.21 6.03 -8.24
C ASN A 58 7.90 7.26 -7.61
N GLY A 59 8.35 7.11 -6.36
CA GLY A 59 9.07 8.15 -5.61
C GLY A 59 8.20 9.10 -4.79
N GLU A 60 6.89 9.14 -5.02
CA GLU A 60 5.96 10.01 -4.28
C GLU A 60 5.27 9.25 -3.16
N LYS A 61 5.17 9.86 -1.97
CA LYS A 61 4.49 9.27 -0.80
C LYS A 61 3.01 9.07 -1.10
N ARG A 62 2.50 7.90 -0.72
CA ARG A 62 1.10 7.49 -0.93
C ARG A 62 0.38 7.34 0.39
N ALA A 63 0.88 6.50 1.27
CA ALA A 63 0.29 6.27 2.60
C ALA A 63 1.29 6.61 3.71
N ASP A 64 0.76 7.05 4.85
CA ASP A 64 1.44 7.40 6.08
C ASP A 64 0.54 7.01 7.27
N PHE A 65 0.76 5.80 7.78
CA PHE A 65 -0.12 5.19 8.76
C PHE A 65 0.65 4.80 10.02
N THR A 66 0.15 5.24 11.18
CA THR A 66 0.63 4.78 12.49
C THR A 66 -0.41 3.87 13.11
N ASP A 67 -0.09 2.59 13.26
CA ASP A 67 -0.99 1.60 13.87
C ASP A 67 -1.03 1.77 15.38
N THR A 68 -2.05 2.48 15.88
CA THR A 68 -2.27 2.69 17.32
C THR A 68 -3.10 1.58 17.96
N ASP A 69 -3.61 0.63 17.16
CA ASP A 69 -4.39 -0.49 17.66
C ASP A 69 -3.47 -1.62 18.13
N LYS A 70 -3.05 -1.52 19.39
CA LYS A 70 -2.14 -2.50 20.03
C LYS A 70 -2.65 -3.95 20.01
N LYS A 71 -3.96 -4.17 19.83
CA LYS A 71 -4.54 -5.51 19.81
C LYS A 71 -4.39 -6.17 18.43
N ASN A 72 -4.51 -5.37 17.37
CA ASN A 72 -4.55 -5.87 15.99
C ASN A 72 -3.27 -5.56 15.18
N ALA A 73 -2.33 -4.78 15.72
CA ALA A 73 -1.08 -4.44 15.05
C ALA A 73 -0.13 -5.65 14.95
N ASP A 74 0.30 -5.98 13.72
CA ASP A 74 1.27 -7.02 13.44
C ASP A 74 2.64 -6.39 13.13
N LEU A 75 3.55 -6.37 14.12
CA LEU A 75 4.86 -5.72 13.96
C LEU A 75 5.91 -6.60 13.28
N LYS A 76 5.62 -7.88 13.06
CA LYS A 76 6.50 -8.85 12.40
C LYS A 76 5.70 -9.89 11.64
N GLY A 77 6.27 -10.41 10.57
CA GLY A 77 5.64 -11.43 9.74
C GLY A 77 6.47 -11.76 8.51
N PHE A 78 5.84 -12.43 7.56
CA PHE A 78 6.44 -12.73 6.27
C PHE A 78 6.05 -11.69 5.23
N PHE A 79 6.91 -11.48 4.24
CA PHE A 79 6.56 -10.76 3.03
C PHE A 79 6.04 -11.73 1.98
N ALA A 80 4.93 -11.37 1.34
CA ALA A 80 4.34 -12.14 0.25
C ALA A 80 3.83 -11.20 -0.83
N LEU A 81 3.76 -11.72 -2.06
CA LEU A 81 3.18 -11.02 -3.21
C LEU A 81 1.83 -11.67 -3.50
N GLN A 82 0.76 -10.92 -3.28
CA GLN A 82 -0.58 -11.41 -3.50
C GLN A 82 -0.92 -11.35 -5.00
N VAL A 83 -1.51 -12.43 -5.52
CA VAL A 83 -2.23 -12.45 -6.79
C VAL A 83 -3.71 -12.45 -6.48
N HIS A 84 -4.43 -11.40 -6.86
CA HIS A 84 -5.88 -11.36 -6.68
C HIS A 84 -6.57 -12.26 -7.70
N GLY A 85 -7.57 -13.02 -7.27
CA GLY A 85 -8.37 -13.84 -8.17
C GLY A 85 -9.11 -13.00 -9.21
N GLY A 86 -9.07 -13.42 -10.47
CA GLY A 86 -9.71 -12.76 -11.61
C GLY A 86 -9.72 -13.69 -12.83
N PRO A 87 -10.38 -13.30 -13.93
CA PRO A 87 -10.53 -14.16 -15.11
C PRO A 87 -9.19 -14.52 -15.76
N SER A 88 -8.29 -13.54 -15.94
CA SER A 88 -6.91 -13.75 -16.38
C SER A 88 -6.09 -12.46 -16.20
N GLY A 89 -4.76 -12.60 -16.11
CA GLY A 89 -3.83 -11.47 -16.10
C GLY A 89 -2.39 -11.91 -15.81
N ASP A 90 -1.43 -11.23 -16.44
CA ASP A 90 -0.02 -11.41 -16.14
C ASP A 90 0.40 -10.46 -15.01
N LEU A 91 1.00 -11.02 -13.95
CA LEU A 91 1.61 -10.25 -12.88
C LEU A 91 3.10 -10.51 -12.89
N LEU A 92 3.86 -9.42 -13.01
CA LEU A 92 5.31 -9.46 -13.12
C LEU A 92 5.92 -8.64 -11.99
N TRP A 93 6.94 -9.19 -11.34
CA TRP A 93 7.74 -8.51 -10.34
C TRP A 93 9.21 -8.58 -10.72
N ARG A 94 9.96 -7.53 -10.40
CA ARG A 94 11.41 -7.49 -10.55
C ARG A 94 12.04 -6.65 -9.45
N ASN A 95 13.33 -6.87 -9.20
CA ASN A 95 14.13 -6.08 -8.26
C ASN A 95 13.56 -6.03 -6.83
N LEU A 96 13.08 -7.18 -6.34
CA LEU A 96 12.65 -7.32 -4.95
C LEU A 96 13.88 -7.22 -4.03
N TYR A 97 13.85 -6.25 -3.13
CA TYR A 97 14.96 -5.95 -2.23
C TYR A 97 14.41 -5.62 -0.83
N LEU A 98 15.11 -6.12 0.19
CA LEU A 98 14.77 -5.89 1.59
C LEU A 98 16.00 -5.32 2.30
N LYS A 99 15.78 -4.30 3.13
CA LYS A 99 16.80 -3.71 4.00
C LYS A 99 16.21 -3.46 5.39
N GLU A 100 16.94 -3.88 6.41
CA GLU A 100 16.63 -3.55 7.81
C GLU A 100 16.87 -2.05 8.09
N LEU A 101 16.00 -1.44 8.89
CA LEU A 101 15.95 0.00 9.15
C LEU A 101 16.53 0.40 10.51
#